data_AF-A0A932CR77-F1
#
_entry.id   AF-A0A932CR77-F1
#
_cell.length_a   1.000
_cell.length_b   1.000
_cell.length_c   1.000
_cell.angle_alpha   90.00
_cell.angle_beta   90.00
_cell.angle_gamma   90.00
#
_symmetry.space_group_name_H-M   'P 1'
#
loop_
_entity.id
_entity.type
_entity.pdbx_description
1 polymer ?
#
loop_
_entity_poly.entity_id
_entity_poly.type
_entity_poly.pdbx_seq_one_letter_code
_entity_poly.pdbx_strand_id
1 'polypeptide(L)' 'MGGSIKDRVAIIGMGCTKFGERWDASCNDMIIEAAYEAYEDAGIDPKDIEAGWVGTLG' A
#
# COMPACT_ATOMS: atom_id res chain seq x y z
N MET A 1 10.37 12.75 -26.40
CA MET A 1 11.38 11.94 -25.68
C MET A 1 10.74 11.47 -24.38
N GLY A 2 10.35 10.20 -24.31
CA GLY A 2 9.91 9.62 -23.03
C GLY A 2 11.15 9.30 -22.19
N GLY A 3 11.48 10.16 -21.22
CA GLY A 3 12.58 9.92 -20.30
C GLY A 3 12.26 8.77 -19.34
N SER A 4 13.29 8.03 -18.91
CA SER A 4 13.17 6.97 -17.90
C SER A 4 12.75 7.51 -16.53
N ILE A 5 12.08 6.70 -15.70
CA ILE A 5 11.62 7.06 -14.35
C ILE A 5 12.68 6.83 -13.26
N LYS A 6 13.87 6.33 -13.64
CA LYS A 6 14.93 5.80 -12.75
C LYS A 6 15.30 6.69 -11.56
N ASP A 7 15.16 8.01 -11.68
CA ASP A 7 15.49 8.99 -10.63
C ASP A 7 14.31 9.93 -10.29
N ARG A 8 13.08 9.53 -10.65
CA ARG A 8 11.86 10.33 -10.49
C ARG A 8 10.84 9.69 -9.54
N VAL A 9 11.03 8.42 -9.21
CA VAL A 9 10.10 7.62 -8.40
C VAL A 9 10.89 6.92 -7.32
N ALA A 10 10.38 6.97 -6.10
CA ALA A 10 10.92 6.25 -4.96
C ALA A 10 9.78 5.51 -4.24
N ILE A 11 10.11 4.38 -3.63
CA ILE A 11 9.25 3.73 -2.65
C ILE A 11 9.62 4.35 -1.31
N ILE A 12 8.66 5.01 -0.67
CA ILE A 12 8.89 5.75 0.58
C ILE A 12 8.33 5.03 1.81
N GLY A 13 7.52 3.98 1.63
CA GLY A 13 7.04 3.14 2.72
C GLY A 13 6.47 1.81 2.22
N MET A 14 6.38 0.84 3.11
CA MET A 14 5.86 -0.50 2.86
C MET A 14 5.06 -1.01 4.05
N GLY A 15 4.00 -1.77 3.79
CA GLY A 15 3.21 -2.43 4.82
C GLY A 15 2.73 -3.79 4.34
N CYS A 16 2.57 -4.73 5.27
CA CYS A 16 2.22 -6.09 4.95
C CYS A 16 1.38 -6.70 6.07
N THR A 17 0.16 -7.12 5.73
CA THR A 17 -0.70 -7.80 6.68
C THR A 17 -0.05 -9.05 7.27
N LYS A 18 -0.44 -9.36 8.50
CA LYS A 18 -0.07 -10.65 9.11
C LYS A 18 -0.48 -11.83 8.21
N PHE A 19 0.49 -12.69 7.93
CA PHE A 19 0.25 -13.96 7.25
C PHE A 19 -0.42 -14.97 8.17
N GLY A 20 -1.32 -15.77 7.61
CA GLY A 20 -1.97 -16.87 8.31
C GLY A 20 -3.47 -16.96 8.00
N GLU A 21 -4.13 -17.86 8.71
CA GLU A 21 -5.58 -18.04 8.63
C GLU A 21 -6.30 -16.97 9.45
N ARG A 22 -6.78 -15.93 8.75
CA ARG A 22 -7.45 -14.77 9.36
C ARG A 22 -8.95 -14.80 9.10
N TRP A 23 -9.63 -15.82 9.63
CA TRP A 23 -11.07 -16.03 9.43
C TRP A 23 -11.95 -14.90 9.98
N ASP A 24 -11.39 -14.06 10.85
CA ASP A 24 -12.00 -12.88 11.46
C ASP A 24 -11.83 -11.59 10.65
N ALA A 25 -11.05 -11.61 9.56
CA ALA A 25 -10.76 -10.43 8.74
C ALA A 25 -11.13 -10.65 7.27
N SER A 26 -11.80 -9.67 6.66
CA SER A 26 -12.04 -9.67 5.21
C SER A 26 -10.80 -9.23 4.44
N CYS A 27 -10.78 -9.46 3.11
CA CYS A 27 -9.75 -8.90 2.24
C CYS A 27 -9.66 -7.37 2.34
N ASN A 28 -10.78 -6.69 2.60
CA ASN A 28 -10.79 -5.24 2.79
C ASN A 28 -10.13 -4.83 4.12
N ASP A 29 -10.40 -5.56 5.19
CA ASP A 29 -9.75 -5.29 6.48
C ASP A 29 -8.24 -5.50 6.37
N MET A 30 -7.84 -6.55 5.65
CA MET A 30 -6.43 -6.84 5.39
C MET A 30 -5.77 -5.75 4.53
N ILE A 31 -6.34 -5.34 3.40
CA ILE A 31 -5.71 -4.27 2.59
C ILE A 31 -5.64 -2.94 3.34
N ILE A 32 -6.62 -2.64 4.20
CA ILE A 32 -6.61 -1.44 5.06
C ILE A 32 -5.44 -1.53 6.06
N GLU A 33 -5.27 -2.65 6.75
CA GLU A 33 -4.15 -2.86 7.68
C GLU A 33 -2.79 -2.62 7.01
N ALA A 34 -2.55 -3.26 5.85
CA ALA A 34 -1.30 -3.10 5.13
C ALA A 34 -1.09 -1.66 4.61
N ALA A 35 -2.17 -0.98 4.18
CA ALA A 35 -2.08 0.40 3.71
C ALA A 35 -1.71 1.37 4.85
N TYR A 36 -2.33 1.22 6.04
CA TYR A 36 -2.01 2.07 7.18
C TYR A 36 -0.59 1.86 7.69
N GLU A 37 -0.10 0.62 7.75
CA GLU A 37 1.31 0.34 8.07
C GLU A 37 2.25 1.02 7.05
N ALA A 38 1.92 0.98 5.76
CA ALA A 38 2.72 1.65 4.73
C ALA A 38 2.70 3.18 4.86
N TYR A 39 1.57 3.77 5.27
CA TYR A 39 1.48 5.22 5.53
C TYR A 39 2.33 5.63 6.74
N GLU A 40 2.32 4.82 7.80
CA GLU A 40 3.14 5.04 8.99
C GLU A 40 4.65 4.96 8.67
N ASP A 41 5.07 3.94 7.92
CA ASP A 41 6.47 3.78 7.47
C ASP A 41 6.92 4.94 6.57
N ALA A 42 6.02 5.42 5.70
CA ALA A 42 6.27 6.58 4.84
C ALA A 42 6.21 7.95 5.57
N GLY A 43 5.62 8.00 6.77
CA GLY A 43 5.39 9.25 7.50
C GLY A 43 4.38 10.20 6.85
N ILE A 44 3.35 9.66 6.19
CA ILE A 44 2.31 10.41 5.47
C ILE A 44 0.90 10.14 6.02
N ASP A 45 -0.08 10.95 5.63
CA ASP A 45 -1.49 10.77 5.97
C ASP A 45 -2.27 10.24 4.75
N PRO A 46 -3.35 9.45 4.93
CA PRO A 46 -4.19 8.98 3.82
C PRO A 46 -4.66 10.09 2.87
N LYS A 47 -4.85 11.33 3.35
CA LYS A 47 -5.25 12.47 2.52
C LYS A 47 -4.18 12.94 1.52
N ASP A 48 -2.92 12.53 1.73
CA ASP A 48 -1.80 12.87 0.85
C ASP A 48 -1.76 11.93 -0.38
N ILE A 49 -2.58 10.87 -0.39
CA ILE A 49 -2.68 9.91 -1.49
C ILE A 49 -3.63 10.40 -2.58
N GLU A 50 -3.08 10.66 -3.76
CA GLU A 50 -3.85 11.15 -4.91
C GLU A 50 -4.45 10.02 -5.77
N ALA A 51 -3.85 8.82 -5.72
CA ALA A 51 -4.27 7.68 -6.51
C ALA A 51 -3.86 6.34 -5.86
N GLY A 52 -4.67 5.30 -6.08
CA GLY A 52 -4.41 3.94 -5.62
C GLY A 52 -4.60 2.93 -6.74
N TRP A 53 -3.73 1.92 -6.79
CA TRP A 53 -3.85 0.78 -7.69
C TRP A 53 -3.92 -0.50 -6.87
N VAL A 54 -4.92 -1.33 -7.16
CA VAL A 54 -5.18 -2.57 -6.41
C VAL A 54 -5.12 -3.75 -7.36
N GLY A 55 -4.30 -4.74 -7.02
CA GLY A 55 -4.32 -6.06 -7.64
C GLY A 55 -5.15 -7.03 -6.80
N THR A 56 -6.10 -7.72 -7.43
CA THR A 56 -6.92 -8.75 -6.79
C THR A 56 -7.07 -9.95 -7.72
N LEU A 57 -7.30 -11.13 -7.15
CA LEU A 57 -7.76 -12.31 -7.87
C LEU A 57 -9.21 -12.56 -7.41
N GLY A 58 -10.16 -12.42 -8.33
CA GLY A 58 -11.59 -12.62 -8.06
C GLY A 58 -11.93 -14.07 -7.75
#